data_AF-A0A0N1MQZ1-F1
#
_entry.id   AF-A0A0N1MQZ1-F1
#
_cell.length_a   1.000
_cell.length_b   1.000
_cell.length_c   1.000
_cell.angle_alpha   90.00
_cell.angle_beta   90.00
_cell.angle_gamma   90.00
#
_symmetry.space_group_name_H-M   'P 1'
#
loop_
_entity.id
_entity.type
_entity.pdbx_description
1 polymer ?
#
loop_
_entity_poly.entity_id
_entity_poly.type
_entity_poly.pdbx_seq_one_letter_code
_entity_poly.pdbx_strand_id
1 'polypeptide(L)'
;MALRGQIKNRVSISERPKIVEDRSRIGDWEGDLIEGKKGSGFFVTHVDRSSRYLIAKKIETKQAESFNTATVEMFKEIPEHKQL
;
A
#
# COMPACT_ATOMS: atom_id res chain seq x y z
N MET A 1 24.21 -11.52 -2.66
CA MET A 1 23.50 -11.20 -3.93
C MET A 1 22.03 -11.46 -3.72
N ALA A 2 21.15 -10.49 -3.99
CA ALA A 2 19.71 -10.77 -4.04
C ALA A 2 19.39 -11.45 -5.37
N LEU A 3 18.63 -12.55 -5.34
CA LEU A 3 18.16 -13.22 -6.55
C LEU A 3 17.21 -12.29 -7.32
N ARG A 4 17.25 -12.32 -8.67
CA ARG A 4 16.36 -11.53 -9.52
C ARG A 4 14.91 -11.78 -9.11
N GLY A 5 14.15 -10.71 -8.84
CA GLY A 5 12.75 -10.76 -8.40
C GLY A 5 12.52 -10.75 -6.88
N GLN A 6 13.58 -10.76 -6.07
CA GLN A 6 13.44 -10.57 -4.62
C GLN A 6 13.54 -9.09 -4.22
N ILE A 7 12.53 -8.62 -3.50
CA ILE A 7 12.57 -7.30 -2.86
C ILE A 7 13.62 -7.36 -1.75
N LYS A 8 14.63 -6.48 -1.85
CA LYS A 8 15.69 -6.37 -0.85
C LYS A 8 15.08 -6.03 0.52
N ASN A 9 15.52 -6.73 1.56
CA ASN A 9 15.06 -6.52 2.94
C ASN A 9 13.53 -6.66 3.14
N ARG A 10 12.84 -7.47 2.31
CA ARG A 10 11.44 -7.78 2.57
C ARG A 10 11.31 -8.56 3.88
N VAL A 11 10.30 -8.21 4.67
CA VAL A 11 9.80 -9.06 5.76
C VAL A 11 8.71 -9.95 5.18
N SER A 12 8.72 -11.24 5.50
CA SER A 12 7.69 -12.16 5.02
C SER A 12 6.34 -11.83 5.65
N ILE A 13 5.25 -12.07 4.92
CA ILE A 13 3.89 -11.95 5.48
C ILE A 13 3.67 -12.91 6.65
N SER A 14 4.36 -14.05 6.63
CA SER A 14 4.33 -15.04 7.72
C SER A 14 4.98 -14.55 9.01
N GLU A 15 5.77 -13.47 8.96
CA GLU A 15 6.43 -12.86 10.12
C GLU A 15 5.60 -11.73 10.75
N ARG A 16 4.42 -11.42 10.19
CA ARG A 16 3.54 -10.40 10.77
C ARG A 16 3.08 -10.81 12.18
N PRO A 17 2.97 -9.86 13.12
CA PRO A 17 2.36 -10.12 14.41
C PRO A 17 0.94 -10.70 14.26
N LYS A 18 0.58 -11.69 15.09
CA LYS A 18 -0.74 -12.37 15.04
C LYS A 18 -1.93 -11.41 15.08
N ILE A 19 -1.78 -10.29 15.80
CA ILE A 19 -2.81 -9.24 15.93
C ILE A 19 -3.28 -8.66 14.59
N VAL A 20 -2.47 -8.72 13.52
CA VAL A 20 -2.85 -8.25 12.18
C VAL A 20 -3.94 -9.13 11.55
N GLU A 21 -4.00 -10.41 11.92
CA GLU A 21 -5.04 -11.33 11.42
C GLU A 21 -6.39 -11.12 12.11
N ASP A 22 -6.40 -10.59 13.34
CA ASP A 22 -7.62 -10.30 14.08
C ASP A 22 -8.42 -9.14 13.47
N ARG A 23 -7.78 -8.30 12.64
CA ARG A 23 -8.41 -7.13 11.98
C ARG A 23 -9.17 -6.22 12.95
N SER A 24 -8.71 -6.15 14.20
CA SER A 24 -9.41 -5.48 15.31
C SER A 24 -9.02 -4.01 15.51
N ARG A 25 -8.00 -3.51 14.78
CA ARG A 25 -7.51 -2.13 14.88
C ARG A 25 -7.37 -1.50 13.50
N ILE A 26 -7.51 -0.17 13.46
CA ILE A 26 -7.18 0.65 12.29
C ILE A 26 -5.66 0.72 12.12
N GLY A 27 -5.14 0.89 10.91
CA GLY A 27 -3.74 1.21 10.64
C GLY A 27 -2.90 0.06 10.10
N ASP A 28 -3.49 -1.14 9.97
CA ASP A 28 -2.86 -2.24 9.24
C ASP A 28 -3.25 -2.12 7.74
N TRP A 29 -2.44 -1.38 6.98
CA TRP A 29 -2.69 -1.06 5.57
C TRP A 29 -2.10 -2.10 4.60
N GLU A 30 -2.85 -2.43 3.55
CA GLU A 30 -2.38 -3.18 2.37
C GLU A 30 -2.25 -2.23 1.18
N GLY A 31 -1.05 -2.17 0.58
CA GLY A 31 -0.75 -1.33 -0.57
C GLY A 31 -0.58 -2.13 -1.85
N ASP A 32 -1.19 -1.67 -2.95
CA ASP A 32 -1.10 -2.28 -4.28
C ASP A 32 -0.84 -1.21 -5.36
N LEU A 33 -0.18 -1.65 -6.43
CA LEU A 33 -0.12 -0.91 -7.69
C LEU A 33 -0.99 -1.63 -8.72
N ILE A 34 -1.98 -0.92 -9.26
CA ILE A 34 -2.89 -1.43 -10.27
C ILE A 34 -2.52 -0.79 -11.61
N GLU A 35 -2.21 -1.61 -12.62
CA GLU A 35 -2.11 -1.17 -14.02
C GLU A 35 -3.50 -1.28 -14.65
N GLY A 36 -4.01 -0.16 -15.18
CA GLY A 36 -5.25 -0.17 -15.95
C GLY A 36 -5.08 -0.86 -17.30
N LYS A 37 -6.03 -0.65 -18.22
CA LYS A 37 -5.82 -1.06 -19.62
C LYS A 37 -4.53 -0.43 -20.14
N LYS A 38 -3.76 -1.15 -20.95
CA LYS A 38 -2.50 -0.66 -21.52
C LYS A 38 -2.67 0.78 -22.07
N GLY A 39 -1.91 1.71 -21.50
CA GLY A 39 -1.96 3.15 -21.85
C GLY A 39 -2.97 4.00 -21.07
N SER A 40 -3.75 3.45 -20.13
CA SER A 40 -4.69 4.22 -19.30
C SER A 40 -4.08 4.79 -18.01
N GLY A 41 -2.85 4.39 -17.70
CA GLY A 41 -2.12 4.78 -16.48
C GLY A 41 -2.25 3.75 -15.37
N PHE A 42 -1.81 4.15 -14.18
CA PHE A 42 -1.70 3.30 -13.00
C PHE A 42 -2.41 3.91 -11.80
N PHE A 43 -2.76 3.08 -10.82
CA PHE A 43 -3.29 3.53 -9.53
C PHE A 43 -2.46 2.95 -8.41
N VAL A 44 -2.18 3.78 -7.41
CA VAL A 44 -1.73 3.34 -6.09
C VAL A 44 -2.95 3.24 -5.22
N THR A 45 -3.15 2.10 -4.55
CA THR A 45 -4.24 1.89 -3.60
C THR A 45 -3.68 1.47 -2.26
N HIS A 46 -4.27 1.99 -1.18
CA HIS A 46 -4.03 1.49 0.17
C HIS A 46 -5.37 1.22 0.86
N VAL A 47 -5.51 0.03 1.44
CA VAL A 47 -6.73 -0.40 2.13
C VAL A 47 -6.40 -0.77 3.57
N ASP A 48 -7.09 -0.14 4.52
CA ASP A 48 -7.06 -0.55 5.93
C ASP A 48 -7.77 -1.90 6.11
N ARG A 49 -7.09 -2.90 6.66
CA ARG A 49 -7.60 -4.28 6.74
C ARG A 49 -8.79 -4.46 7.69
N SER A 50 -8.94 -3.57 8.67
CA SER A 50 -10.03 -3.61 9.65
C SER A 50 -11.29 -2.92 9.12
N SER A 51 -11.20 -1.64 8.78
CA SER A 51 -12.35 -0.82 8.37
C SER A 51 -12.68 -0.87 6.88
N ARG A 52 -11.80 -1.48 6.06
CA ARG A 52 -11.89 -1.48 4.59
C ARG A 52 -11.86 -0.09 3.96
N TYR A 53 -11.38 0.91 4.69
CA TYR A 53 -11.22 2.26 4.17
C TYR A 53 -10.12 2.27 3.10
N LEU A 54 -10.49 2.74 1.90
CA LEU A 54 -9.63 2.79 0.72
C LEU A 54 -9.22 4.23 0.44
N ILE A 55 -7.92 4.44 0.23
CA ILE A 55 -7.38 5.63 -0.43
C ILE A 55 -6.72 5.21 -1.73
N ALA A 56 -6.94 5.98 -2.80
CA ALA A 56 -6.43 5.66 -4.12
C ALA A 56 -6.02 6.92 -4.88
N LYS A 57 -4.91 6.85 -5.61
CA LYS A 57 -4.42 7.95 -6.46
C LYS A 57 -3.92 7.42 -7.79
N LYS A 58 -4.33 8.08 -8.87
CA LYS A 58 -3.81 7.82 -10.21
C LYS A 58 -2.38 8.34 -10.32
N ILE A 59 -1.49 7.58 -10.95
CA ILE A 59 -0.11 7.97 -11.25
C ILE A 59 0.24 7.66 -12.70
N GLU A 60 1.21 8.40 -13.24
CA GLU A 60 1.60 8.32 -14.66
C GLU A 60 2.55 7.15 -14.95
N THR A 61 3.34 6.71 -13.97
CA THR A 61 4.32 5.63 -14.18
C THR A 61 4.27 4.60 -13.06
N LYS A 62 4.57 3.33 -13.38
CA LYS A 62 4.71 2.24 -12.39
C LYS A 62 6.02 2.25 -11.60
N GLN A 63 6.80 3.32 -11.69
CA GLN A 63 8.10 3.38 -11.03
C GLN A 63 7.94 3.59 -9.52
N ALA A 64 8.91 3.07 -8.76
CA ALA A 64 8.91 3.14 -7.30
C ALA A 64 8.83 4.59 -6.78
N GLU A 65 9.51 5.53 -7.44
CA GLU A 65 9.45 6.95 -7.08
C GLU A 65 8.03 7.52 -7.17
N SER A 66 7.34 7.26 -8.29
CA SER A 66 5.96 7.73 -8.49
C SER A 66 4.99 7.09 -7.49
N PHE A 67 5.17 5.80 -7.19
CA PHE A 67 4.41 5.10 -6.16
C PHE A 67 4.63 5.70 -4.77
N ASN A 68 5.89 5.93 -4.39
CA ASN A 68 6.27 6.42 -3.05
C ASN A 68 5.77 7.85 -2.82
N THR A 69 5.94 8.75 -3.80
CA THR A 69 5.45 10.13 -3.70
C THR A 69 3.94 10.16 -3.52
N ALA A 70 3.19 9.42 -4.34
CA ALA A 70 1.74 9.33 -4.20
C ALA A 70 1.31 8.74 -2.85
N THR A 71 2.03 7.73 -2.36
CA THR A 71 1.78 7.11 -1.04
C THR A 71 1.92 8.14 0.08
N VAL A 72 3.05 8.86 0.14
CA VAL A 72 3.31 9.87 1.18
C VAL A 72 2.25 10.96 1.16
N GLU A 73 1.86 11.44 -0.02
CA GLU A 73 0.81 12.45 -0.16
C GLU A 73 -0.55 11.95 0.32
N MET A 74 -0.96 10.74 -0.07
CA MET A 74 -2.24 10.17 0.38
C MET A 74 -2.28 9.96 1.90
N PHE A 75 -1.17 9.51 2.51
CA PHE A 75 -1.13 9.24 3.95
C PHE A 75 -1.22 10.51 4.81
N LYS A 76 -0.79 11.67 4.29
CA LYS A 76 -0.97 12.97 4.96
C LYS A 76 -2.43 13.40 5.08
N GLU A 77 -3.28 12.94 4.17
CA GLU A 77 -4.69 13.32 4.08
C GLU A 77 -5.62 12.33 4.80
N ILE A 78 -5.08 11.27 5.43
CA ILE A 78 -5.89 10.31 6.18
C ILE A 78 -6.50 11.04 7.39
N PRO A 79 -7.82 10.98 7.62
CA PRO A 79 -8.43 11.56 8.81
C PRO A 79 -7.87 10.98 10.11
N GLU A 80 -7.73 11.77 11.18
CA GLU A 80 -7.16 11.31 12.46
C GLU A 80 -7.84 10.04 13.01
N HIS A 81 -9.18 9.96 12.92
CA HIS A 81 -9.94 8.78 13.36
C HIS A 81 -9.76 7.53 12.47
N LYS A 82 -8.95 7.64 11.41
CA LYS A 82 -8.53 6.56 10.51
C LYS A 82 -7.01 6.30 10.57
N GLN A 83 -6.34 6.86 11.56
CA GLN A 83 -4.93 6.60 11.88
C GLN A 83 -4.84 5.71 13.13
N LEU A 84 -3.72 5.00 13.31
CA LEU A 84 -3.43 4.21 14.51
C LEU A 84 -2.63 5.02 15.52
#